data_AF-A0A972VLZ9-F1
#
_entry.id   AF-A0A972VLZ9-F1
#
_cell.length_a   1.000
_cell.length_b   1.000
_cell.length_c   1.000
_cell.angle_alpha   90.00
_cell.angle_beta   90.00
_cell.angle_gamma   90.00
#
_symmetry.space_group_name_H-M   'P 1'
#
loop_
_entity.id
_entity.type
_entity.pdbx_description
1 polymer ?
#
loop_
_entity_poly.entity_id
_entity_poly.type
_entity_poly.pdbx_seq_one_letter_code
_entity_poly.pdbx_strand_id
1 'polypeptide(L)'
;MKSLLKVIAIFTLLYFFLVSIGLIGGAFKGLGRSFAEQLIQSSAGPLVGLFIGILATSLIQSSSTTTSLVVGMVAAGSFGDDSRMALASAIPYIMGTNVGTSITNTIVSLGHIVRKKEFERAFAASIVHDFYNLMSVCILLPI
;
A
#
# COMPACT_ATOMS: atom_id res chain seq x y z
N MET A 1 15.43 -30.81 7.78
CA MET A 1 14.01 -30.72 8.16
C MET A 1 13.50 -29.29 8.39
N LYS A 2 14.15 -28.46 9.22
CA LYS A 2 13.69 -27.08 9.51
C LYS A 2 13.63 -26.13 8.30
N SER A 3 14.50 -26.30 7.29
CA SER A 3 14.48 -25.48 6.07
C SER A 3 13.26 -25.78 5.17
N LEU A 4 12.95 -27.07 4.97
CA LEU A 4 11.78 -27.49 4.20
C LEU A 4 10.47 -26.97 4.80
N LEU A 5 10.36 -27.00 6.14
CA LEU A 5 9.20 -26.46 6.86
C LEU A 5 9.02 -24.95 6.63
N LYS A 6 10.11 -24.17 6.57
CA LYS A 6 10.07 -22.73 6.27
C LYS A 6 9.62 -22.47 4.83
N VAL A 7 10.11 -23.26 3.87
CA VAL A 7 9.71 -23.13 2.46
C VAL A 7 8.21 -23.39 2.30
N ILE A 8 7.69 -24.46 2.90
CA ILE A 8 6.25 -24.75 2.89
C ILE A 8 5.45 -23.62 3.56
N ALA A 9 5.91 -23.12 4.71
CA ALA A 9 5.25 -22.01 5.39
C ALA A 9 5.17 -20.74 4.54
N ILE A 10 6.22 -20.40 3.79
CA ILE A 10 6.24 -19.24 2.88
C ILE A 10 5.19 -19.39 1.78
N PHE A 11 5.13 -20.55 1.12
CA PHE A 11 4.14 -20.79 0.05
C PHE A 11 2.70 -20.78 0.58
N THR A 12 2.47 -21.34 1.77
CA THR A 12 1.15 -21.32 2.42
C THR A 12 0.73 -19.90 2.81
N LEU A 13 1.63 -19.10 3.39
CA LEU A 13 1.37 -17.69 3.70
C LEU A 13 1.08 -16.88 2.43
N LEU A 14 1.85 -17.10 1.36
CA LEU A 14 1.63 -16.47 0.07
C LEU A 14 0.26 -16.83 -0.51
N TYR A 15 -0.14 -18.10 -0.43
CA TYR A 15 -1.46 -18.55 -0.87
C TYR A 15 -2.59 -17.88 -0.09
N PHE A 16 -2.53 -17.88 1.24
CA PHE A 16 -3.54 -17.20 2.07
C PHE A 16 -3.60 -15.70 1.82
N PHE A 17 -2.46 -15.06 1.58
CA PHE A 17 -2.38 -13.66 1.20
C PHE A 17 -3.09 -13.39 -0.13
N LEU A 18 -2.82 -14.19 -1.17
CA LEU A 18 -3.47 -14.08 -2.48
C LEU A 18 -4.98 -14.32 -2.41
N VAL A 19 -5.42 -15.32 -1.63
CA VAL A 19 -6.85 -15.60 -1.39
C VAL A 19 -7.51 -14.43 -0.65
N SER A 20 -6.83 -13.84 0.33
CA SER A 20 -7.35 -12.69 1.08
C SER A 20 -7.58 -11.47 0.18
N ILE A 21 -6.69 -11.21 -0.79
CA ILE A 21 -6.89 -10.15 -1.80
C ILE A 21 -8.16 -10.42 -2.63
N GLY A 22 -8.35 -11.66 -3.07
CA GLY A 22 -9.55 -12.06 -3.81
C GLY A 22 -10.84 -11.92 -2.98
N LEU A 23 -10.79 -12.26 -1.70
CA LEU A 23 -11.91 -12.12 -0.76
C LEU A 23 -12.22 -10.66 -0.45
N ILE A 24 -11.22 -9.80 -0.30
CA ILE A 24 -11.42 -8.35 -0.15
C ILE A 24 -12.09 -7.81 -1.42
N GLY A 25 -11.60 -8.17 -2.62
CA GLY A 25 -12.26 -7.83 -3.88
C GLY A 25 -13.70 -8.35 -3.99
N GLY A 26 -14.00 -9.52 -3.45
CA GLY A 26 -15.34 -10.09 -3.36
C GLY A 26 -16.24 -9.40 -2.33
N ALA A 27 -15.72 -9.02 -1.17
CA ALA A 27 -16.45 -8.32 -0.11
C ALA A 27 -16.84 -6.90 -0.54
N PHE A 28 -15.96 -6.21 -1.28
CA PHE A 28 -16.27 -4.92 -1.89
C PHE A 28 -17.40 -5.00 -2.94
N LYS A 29 -17.65 -6.18 -3.54
CA LYS A 29 -18.82 -6.37 -4.42
C LYS A 29 -20.16 -6.39 -3.67
N GLY A 30 -20.18 -6.66 -2.36
CA GLY A 30 -21.40 -6.78 -1.55
C GLY A 30 -21.80 -5.50 -0.80
N LEU A 31 -20.83 -4.62 -0.53
CA LEU A 31 -21.06 -3.38 0.24
C LEU A 31 -20.85 -2.17 -0.68
N GLY A 32 -21.94 -1.48 -1.07
CA GLY A 32 -21.81 -0.19 -1.78
C GLY A 32 -21.06 -0.26 -3.12
N ARG A 33 -21.07 -1.41 -3.79
CA ARG A 33 -20.31 -1.67 -5.03
C ARG A 33 -20.50 -0.59 -6.09
N SER A 34 -21.74 -0.14 -6.31
CA SER A 34 -22.03 0.93 -7.27
C SER A 34 -21.43 2.27 -6.86
N PHE A 35 -21.43 2.59 -5.57
CA PHE A 35 -20.80 3.79 -5.03
C PHE A 35 -19.27 3.72 -5.13
N ALA A 36 -18.67 2.56 -4.81
CA ALA A 36 -17.24 2.34 -4.94
C ALA A 36 -16.79 2.41 -6.41
N GLU A 37 -17.51 1.75 -7.32
CA GLU A 37 -17.26 1.81 -8.76
C GLU A 37 -17.39 3.25 -9.29
N GLN A 38 -18.42 4.00 -8.87
CA GLN A 38 -18.58 5.42 -9.22
C GLN A 38 -17.44 6.28 -8.67
N LEU A 39 -17.01 6.07 -7.43
CA LEU A 39 -15.93 6.85 -6.81
C LEU A 39 -14.59 6.61 -7.51
N ILE A 40 -14.30 5.34 -7.86
CA ILE A 40 -13.09 4.94 -8.57
C ILE A 40 -13.08 5.48 -10.02
N GLN A 41 -14.24 5.49 -10.69
CA GLN A 41 -14.38 6.01 -12.07
C GLN A 41 -14.54 7.53 -12.13
N SER A 42 -14.79 8.19 -11.00
CA SER A 42 -14.92 9.64 -10.94
C SER A 42 -13.56 10.34 -11.07
N SER A 43 -13.59 11.68 -11.20
CA SER A 43 -12.40 12.54 -11.13
C SER A 43 -11.63 12.40 -9.81
N ALA A 44 -12.25 11.84 -8.76
CA ALA A 44 -11.60 11.55 -7.49
C ALA A 44 -10.84 10.21 -7.48
N GLY A 45 -10.94 9.39 -8.54
CA GLY A 45 -10.33 8.07 -8.65
C GLY A 45 -8.85 8.02 -8.24
N PRO A 46 -7.98 8.94 -8.73
CA PRO A 46 -6.60 8.99 -8.31
C PRO A 46 -6.42 9.24 -6.80
N LEU A 47 -7.20 10.15 -6.21
CA LEU A 47 -7.17 10.40 -4.76
C LEU A 47 -7.64 9.18 -3.97
N VAL A 48 -8.68 8.49 -4.45
CA VAL A 48 -9.18 7.26 -3.82
C VAL A 48 -8.09 6.18 -3.85
N GLY A 49 -7.41 6.00 -4.99
CA GLY A 49 -6.29 5.07 -5.11
C GLY A 49 -5.13 5.41 -4.16
N LEU A 50 -4.79 6.70 -4.04
CA LEU A 50 -3.81 7.20 -3.07
C LEU A 50 -4.19 6.80 -1.64
N PHE A 51 -5.43 7.07 -1.21
CA PHE A 51 -5.88 6.73 0.13
C PHE A 51 -5.90 5.22 0.39
N ILE A 52 -6.30 4.42 -0.61
CA ILE A 52 -6.26 2.96 -0.49
C ILE A 52 -4.82 2.48 -0.27
N GLY A 53 -3.85 3.02 -1.02
CA GLY A 53 -2.43 2.70 -0.84
C GLY A 53 -1.89 3.07 0.54
N ILE A 54 -2.25 4.26 1.06
CA ILE A 54 -1.89 4.72 2.40
C ILE A 54 -2.43 3.73 3.43
N LEU A 55 -3.74 3.48 3.42
CA LEU A 55 -4.39 2.60 4.39
C LEU A 55 -3.85 1.18 4.35
N ALA A 56 -3.71 0.61 3.15
CA ALA A 56 -3.19 -0.75 2.99
C ALA A 56 -1.78 -0.87 3.56
N THR A 57 -0.89 0.08 3.26
CA THR A 57 0.48 0.04 3.78
C THR A 57 0.54 0.30 5.27
N SER A 58 -0.27 1.22 5.80
CA SER A 58 -0.27 1.49 7.25
C SER A 58 -0.80 0.31 8.07
N LEU A 59 -1.80 -0.42 7.54
CA LEU A 59 -2.34 -1.63 8.18
C LEU A 59 -1.36 -2.80 8.11
N ILE A 60 -0.74 -3.02 6.94
CA ILE A 60 0.21 -4.12 6.72
C ILE A 60 1.59 -3.79 7.32
N GLN A 61 1.90 -2.50 7.48
CA GLN A 61 3.20 -1.94 7.90
C GLN A 61 4.39 -2.38 7.02
N SER A 62 4.12 -2.79 5.78
CA SER A 62 5.14 -3.20 4.80
C SER A 62 4.77 -2.68 3.42
N SER A 63 5.53 -1.68 2.95
CA SER A 63 5.34 -1.11 1.63
C SER A 63 5.79 -2.03 0.50
N SER A 64 6.78 -2.89 0.73
CA SER A 64 7.18 -3.91 -0.25
C SER A 64 6.09 -4.95 -0.47
N THR A 65 5.42 -5.38 0.61
CA THR A 65 4.27 -6.29 0.53
C THR A 65 3.09 -5.63 -0.19
N THR A 66 2.76 -4.38 0.19
CA THR A 66 1.64 -3.65 -0.43
C THR A 66 1.90 -3.35 -1.90
N THR A 67 3.13 -2.96 -2.26
CA THR A 67 3.54 -2.76 -3.65
C THR A 67 3.40 -4.04 -4.46
N SER A 68 3.86 -5.17 -3.92
CA SER A 68 3.77 -6.48 -4.60
C SER A 68 2.31 -6.89 -4.83
N LEU A 69 1.41 -6.57 -3.90
CA LEU A 69 -0.02 -6.77 -4.03
C LEU A 69 -0.59 -5.92 -5.17
N VAL A 70 -0.26 -4.63 -5.23
CA VAL A 70 -0.73 -3.73 -6.29
C VAL A 70 -0.23 -4.22 -7.66
N VAL A 71 1.06 -4.60 -7.75
CA VAL A 71 1.63 -5.18 -8.98
C VAL A 71 0.92 -6.49 -9.36
N GLY A 72 0.64 -7.35 -8.39
CA GLY A 72 -0.15 -8.57 -8.60
C GLY A 72 -1.56 -8.29 -9.11
N MET A 73 -2.22 -7.24 -8.59
CA MET A 73 -3.54 -6.81 -9.05
C MET A 73 -3.53 -6.27 -10.48
N VAL A 74 -2.47 -5.55 -10.87
CA VAL A 74 -2.26 -5.15 -12.27
C VAL A 74 -2.10 -6.38 -13.16
N ALA A 75 -1.25 -7.35 -12.76
CA ALA A 75 -1.06 -8.59 -13.51
C ALA A 75 -2.34 -9.44 -13.61
N ALA A 76 -3.22 -9.37 -12.61
CA ALA A 76 -4.51 -10.05 -12.58
C ALA A 76 -5.62 -9.33 -13.36
N GLY A 77 -5.33 -8.19 -14.02
CA GLY A 77 -6.32 -7.42 -14.79
C GLY A 77 -7.33 -6.68 -13.91
N SER A 78 -7.07 -6.51 -12.61
CA SER A 78 -8.02 -5.86 -11.68
C SER A 78 -8.24 -4.38 -11.97
N PHE A 79 -7.33 -3.75 -12.71
CA PHE A 79 -7.40 -2.35 -13.14
C PHE A 79 -7.85 -2.19 -14.61
N GLY A 80 -8.33 -3.26 -15.25
CA GLY A 80 -8.79 -3.29 -16.63
C GLY A 80 -7.93 -4.17 -17.55
N ASP A 81 -8.43 -4.42 -18.75
CA ASP A 81 -7.82 -5.31 -19.74
C ASP A 81 -6.65 -4.67 -20.51
N ASP A 82 -6.64 -3.33 -20.62
CA ASP A 82 -5.53 -2.59 -21.24
C ASP A 82 -4.39 -2.40 -20.22
N SER A 83 -3.24 -3.01 -20.49
CA SER A 83 -2.07 -2.96 -19.60
C SER A 83 -1.55 -1.54 -19.35
N ARG A 84 -1.69 -0.61 -20.30
CA ARG A 84 -1.25 0.78 -20.13
C ARG A 84 -2.17 1.54 -19.18
N MET A 85 -3.48 1.37 -19.36
CA MET A 85 -4.48 1.98 -18.48
C MET A 85 -4.41 1.39 -17.08
N ALA A 86 -4.21 0.07 -16.98
CA ALA A 86 -4.04 -0.62 -15.70
C ALA A 86 -2.83 -0.09 -14.93
N LEU A 87 -1.69 0.12 -15.60
CA LEU A 87 -0.50 0.69 -14.98
C LEU A 87 -0.73 2.13 -14.52
N ALA A 88 -1.34 2.97 -15.36
CA ALA A 88 -1.65 4.36 -15.02
C ALA A 88 -2.58 4.44 -13.79
N SER A 89 -3.58 3.56 -13.73
CA SER A 89 -4.55 3.47 -12.62
C SER A 89 -3.91 2.97 -11.31
N ALA A 90 -2.80 2.23 -11.39
CA ALA A 90 -2.06 1.74 -10.24
C ALA A 90 -1.08 2.77 -9.64
N ILE A 91 -0.66 3.80 -10.40
CA ILE A 91 0.30 4.81 -9.92
C ILE A 91 -0.16 5.46 -8.61
N PRO A 92 -1.41 5.93 -8.46
CA PRO A 92 -1.84 6.54 -7.21
C PRO A 92 -1.80 5.58 -6.01
N TYR A 93 -2.05 4.28 -6.22
CA TYR A 93 -1.94 3.26 -5.16
C TYR A 93 -0.48 3.06 -4.71
N ILE A 94 0.47 3.09 -5.64
CA ILE A 94 1.91 3.02 -5.32
C ILE A 94 2.37 4.28 -4.59
N MET A 95 1.94 5.45 -5.04
CA MET A 95 2.20 6.70 -4.35
C MET A 95 1.63 6.70 -2.92
N GLY A 96 0.43 6.14 -2.76
CA GLY A 96 -0.18 5.96 -1.45
C GLY A 96 0.61 5.01 -0.57
N THR A 97 1.15 3.94 -1.15
CA THR A 97 2.03 2.98 -0.45
C THR A 97 3.29 3.65 0.10
N ASN A 98 3.88 4.57 -0.65
CA ASN A 98 5.05 5.33 -0.18
C ASN A 98 4.69 6.26 0.99
N VAL A 99 3.57 6.98 0.91
CA VAL A 99 3.07 7.80 2.02
C VAL A 99 2.66 6.94 3.22
N GLY A 100 2.09 5.75 3.02
CA GLY A 100 1.75 4.85 4.12
C GLY A 100 2.98 4.37 4.91
N THR A 101 4.15 4.30 4.28
CA THR A 101 5.43 3.95 4.94
C THR A 101 5.83 4.98 6.00
N SER A 102 5.47 6.25 5.78
CA SER A 102 5.70 7.34 6.72
C SER A 102 4.99 7.15 8.06
N ILE A 103 3.81 6.52 8.04
CA ILE A 103 3.11 6.19 9.28
C ILE A 103 3.92 5.15 10.08
N THR A 104 4.46 4.13 9.40
CA THR A 104 5.29 3.10 10.05
C THR A 104 6.58 3.68 10.61
N ASN A 105 7.32 4.49 9.84
CA ASN A 105 8.58 5.06 10.33
C ASN A 105 8.36 5.97 11.55
N THR A 106 7.22 6.67 11.62
CA THR A 106 6.87 7.59 12.71
C THR A 106 6.59 6.77 13.96
N ILE A 107 5.78 5.71 13.84
CA ILE A 107 5.53 4.77 14.95
C ILE A 107 6.84 4.15 15.46
N VAL A 108 7.72 3.72 14.55
CA VAL A 108 9.02 3.14 14.93
C VAL A 108 9.90 4.18 15.64
N SER A 109 9.94 5.42 15.15
CA SER A 109 10.70 6.50 15.79
C SER A 109 10.23 6.77 17.22
N LEU A 110 8.90 6.79 17.45
CA LEU A 110 8.30 6.94 18.77
C LEU A 110 8.64 5.77 19.71
N GLY A 111 8.90 4.57 19.17
CA GLY A 111 9.39 3.43 19.95
C GLY A 111 10.75 3.69 20.65
N HIS A 112 11.53 4.67 20.19
CA HIS A 112 12.81 5.05 20.80
C HIS A 112 12.68 6.17 21.84
N ILE A 113 11.47 6.63 22.20
CA ILE A 113 11.24 7.81 23.06
C ILE A 113 11.96 7.77 24.42
N VAL A 114 12.21 6.58 24.97
CA VAL A 114 12.93 6.39 26.23
C VAL A 114 14.42 6.77 26.10
N ARG A 115 15.01 6.60 24.91
CA ARG A 115 16.44 6.84 24.63
C ARG A 115 16.59 8.11 23.81
N LYS A 116 16.70 9.25 24.51
CA LYS A 116 16.69 10.61 23.91
C LYS A 116 17.55 10.76 22.64
N LYS A 117 18.81 10.31 22.67
CA LYS A 117 19.73 10.43 21.52
C LYS A 117 19.33 9.54 20.32
N GLU A 118 18.73 8.38 20.57
CA GLU A 118 18.21 7.52 19.51
C GLU A 118 16.91 8.08 18.95
N PHE A 119 16.02 8.56 19.82
CA PHE A 119 14.77 9.22 19.43
C PHE A 119 15.02 10.41 18.52
N GLU A 120 15.90 11.33 18.91
CA GLU A 120 16.23 12.52 18.09
C GLU A 120 16.69 12.14 16.67
N ARG A 121 17.50 11.09 16.55
CA ARG A 121 17.99 10.60 15.25
C ARG A 121 16.91 9.90 14.44
N ALA A 122 16.15 9.01 15.08
CA ALA A 122 15.10 8.24 14.42
C ALA A 122 13.94 9.15 13.97
N PHE A 123 13.55 10.10 14.82
CA PHE A 123 12.50 11.07 14.52
C PHE A 123 12.92 12.04 13.41
N ALA A 124 14.15 12.57 13.45
CA ALA A 124 14.66 13.41 12.37
C ALA A 124 14.69 12.67 11.02
N ALA A 125 15.12 11.41 11.00
CA ALA A 125 15.11 10.59 9.79
C ALA A 125 13.68 10.31 9.29
N SER A 126 12.74 10.02 10.20
CA SER A 126 11.32 9.83 9.89
C SER A 126 10.72 11.08 9.24
N ILE A 127 10.90 12.27 9.83
CA ILE A 127 10.35 13.52 9.28
C ILE A 127 10.91 13.83 7.88
N VAL A 128 12.21 13.66 7.65
CA VAL A 128 12.81 13.90 6.32
C VAL A 128 12.21 12.95 5.28
N HIS A 129 12.06 11.68 5.62
CA HIS A 129 11.41 10.69 4.75
C HIS A 129 9.94 11.05 4.47
N ASP A 130 9.23 11.57 5.47
CA ASP A 130 7.81 11.93 5.36
C ASP A 130 7.59 13.13 4.45
N PHE A 131 8.41 14.16 4.60
CA PHE A 131 8.40 15.31 3.70
C PHE A 131 8.73 14.90 2.26
N TYR A 132 9.72 14.03 2.06
CA TYR A 132 10.05 13.55 0.72
C TYR A 132 8.86 12.84 0.05
N ASN A 133 8.18 11.93 0.78
CA ASN A 133 7.03 11.22 0.23
C ASN A 133 5.84 12.14 -0.02
N LEU A 134 5.56 13.06 0.90
CA LEU A 134 4.45 14.00 0.75
C LEU A 134 4.68 14.94 -0.45
N MET A 135 5.89 15.51 -0.58
CA MET A 135 6.24 16.37 -1.71
C MET A 135 6.20 15.61 -3.04
N SER A 136 6.64 14.34 -3.04
CA SER A 136 6.54 13.49 -4.23
C SER A 136 5.09 13.35 -4.69
N VAL A 137 4.15 13.13 -3.77
CA VAL A 137 2.71 13.08 -4.09
C VAL A 137 2.20 14.45 -4.55
N CYS A 138 2.54 15.53 -3.83
CA CYS A 138 2.08 16.88 -4.20
C CYS A 138 2.52 17.32 -5.60
N ILE A 139 3.66 16.83 -6.08
CA ILE A 139 4.25 17.24 -7.37
C ILE A 139 3.88 16.26 -8.48
N LEU A 140 3.93 14.94 -8.22
CA LEU A 140 3.90 13.91 -9.25
C LEU A 140 2.57 13.15 -9.34
N LEU A 141 1.65 13.33 -8.39
CA LEU A 141 0.37 12.61 -8.42
C LEU A 141 -0.38 12.97 -9.72
N PRO A 142 -0.67 11.98 -10.59
CA PRO A 142 -1.44 12.23 -11.79
C PRO A 142 -2.91 12.44 -11.40
N ILE A 143 -3.40 13.67 -11.57
CA ILE A 143 -4.79 14.08 -11.34
C ILE A 143 -5.50 14.25 -12.67
#